data_AF-A0A2R7QWY3-F1
#
_entry.id   AF-A0A2R7QWY3-F1
#
_cell.length_a   1.000
_cell.length_b   1.000
_cell.length_c   1.000
_cell.angle_alpha   90.00
_cell.angle_beta   90.00
_cell.angle_gamma   90.00
#
_symmetry.space_group_name_H-M   'P 1'
#
loop_
_entity.id
_entity.type
_entity.pdbx_description
1 polymer ?
#
loop_
_entity_poly.entity_id
_entity_poly.type
_entity_poly.pdbx_seq_one_letter_code
_entity_poly.pdbx_strand_id
1 'polypeptide(L)'
;MKMATPLLPLLGLVVAAGIVWMTYPTVLESELKTFRSLSPEDFEVIRGSAITFARENATKGIVIDPGQERSQVFVLRCKSVPLLLVENGYDVLTIDAFAHADVRSPSTSALREQMESTFIPEGQPGKSGHVSGEPSGLEAFIMKHRDGIDVAQRCR
;
A
#
# COMPACT_ATOMS: atom_id res chain seq x y z
N MET A 1 26.55 -2.93 -49.70
CA MET A 1 25.94 -3.95 -48.82
C MET A 1 24.95 -3.23 -47.89
N LYS A 2 23.65 -3.39 -48.10
CA LYS A 2 22.63 -2.88 -47.16
C LYS A 2 22.45 -3.93 -46.08
N MET A 3 22.90 -3.66 -44.85
CA MET A 3 22.54 -4.46 -43.69
C MET A 3 21.02 -4.39 -43.53
N ALA A 4 20.32 -5.46 -43.92
CA ALA A 4 18.92 -5.63 -43.59
C ALA A 4 18.84 -5.80 -42.07
N THR A 5 18.40 -4.76 -41.38
CA THR A 5 18.16 -4.79 -39.94
C THR A 5 17.13 -5.90 -39.67
N PRO A 6 17.42 -6.87 -38.79
CA PRO A 6 16.51 -7.99 -38.60
C PRO A 6 15.29 -7.50 -37.80
N LEU A 7 14.21 -7.18 -38.52
CA LEU A 7 12.97 -6.62 -37.95
C LEU A 7 12.22 -7.63 -37.06
N LEU A 8 12.35 -8.92 -37.37
CA LEU A 8 11.73 -10.04 -36.66
C LEU A 8 12.19 -10.21 -35.20
N PRO A 9 13.49 -10.28 -34.88
CA PRO A 9 13.93 -10.36 -33.48
C PRO A 9 13.64 -9.08 -32.70
N LEU A 10 13.64 -7.91 -33.36
CA LEU A 10 13.23 -6.65 -32.73
C LEU A 10 11.76 -6.70 -32.31
N LEU A 11 10.88 -7.17 -33.19
CA LEU A 11 9.46 -7.33 -32.89
C LEU A 11 9.24 -8.34 -31.75
N GLY A 12 9.97 -9.47 -31.77
CA GLY A 12 9.93 -10.46 -30.70
C GLY A 12 10.33 -9.88 -29.33
N LEU A 13 11.38 -9.05 -29.28
CA LEU A 13 11.80 -8.37 -28.06
C LEU A 13 10.77 -7.37 -27.55
N VAL A 14 10.15 -6.59 -28.44
CA VAL A 14 9.09 -5.64 -28.08
C VAL A 14 7.87 -6.37 -27.50
N VAL A 15 7.46 -7.48 -28.11
CA VAL A 15 6.35 -8.30 -27.61
C VAL A 15 6.68 -8.91 -26.25
N ALA A 16 7.88 -9.47 -26.09
CA ALA A 16 8.32 -10.03 -24.81
C ALA A 16 8.36 -8.97 -23.71
N ALA A 17 8.89 -7.77 -23.99
CA ALA A 17 8.91 -6.66 -23.06
C ALA A 17 7.49 -6.19 -22.69
N GLY A 18 6.57 -6.14 -23.66
CA GLY A 18 5.17 -5.80 -23.42
C GLY A 18 4.45 -6.81 -22.53
N ILE A 19 4.70 -8.11 -22.73
CA ILE A 19 4.16 -9.17 -21.86
C ILE A 19 4.72 -9.02 -20.45
N VAL A 20 6.04 -8.88 -20.30
CA VAL A 20 6.66 -8.67 -18.99
C VAL A 20 6.07 -7.42 -18.32
N TRP A 21 5.91 -6.30 -19.02
CA TRP A 21 5.29 -5.10 -18.47
C TRP A 21 3.86 -5.35 -17.94
N MET A 22 3.06 -6.13 -18.65
CA MET A 22 1.68 -6.45 -18.27
C MET A 22 1.58 -7.48 -17.15
N THR A 23 2.49 -8.46 -17.10
CA THR A 23 2.37 -9.62 -16.21
C THR A 23 3.35 -9.61 -15.05
N TYR A 24 4.29 -8.66 -14.99
CA TYR A 24 5.26 -8.62 -13.89
C TYR A 24 4.52 -8.41 -12.56
N PRO A 25 4.69 -9.31 -11.58
CA PRO A 25 4.06 -9.16 -10.28
C PRO A 25 4.74 -8.02 -9.53
N THR A 26 3.98 -6.98 -9.23
CA THR A 26 4.38 -5.95 -8.27
C THR A 26 3.51 -6.13 -7.05
N VAL A 27 4.08 -6.70 -5.99
CA VAL A 27 3.35 -6.89 -4.75
C VAL A 27 4.04 -6.04 -3.71
N LEU A 28 3.39 -4.96 -3.30
CA LEU A 28 3.81 -4.28 -2.09
C LEU A 28 3.29 -5.13 -0.93
N GLU A 29 4.17 -5.94 -0.37
CA GLU A 29 3.81 -6.82 0.73
C GLU A 29 3.26 -6.02 1.91
N SER A 30 2.31 -6.61 2.63
CA SER A 30 1.72 -6.06 3.84
C SER A 30 1.74 -7.06 4.97
N GLU A 31 1.94 -6.55 6.18
CA GLU A 31 1.62 -7.27 7.41
C GLU A 31 0.13 -7.05 7.70
N LEU A 32 -0.67 -8.09 7.46
CA LEU A 32 -2.10 -8.10 7.74
C LEU A 32 -2.36 -8.53 9.19
N LYS A 33 -3.15 -7.74 9.91
CA LYS A 33 -3.72 -8.11 11.21
C LYS A 33 -5.24 -8.01 11.18
N THR A 34 -5.89 -8.92 11.89
CA THR A 34 -7.35 -9.02 11.96
C THR A 34 -7.85 -8.75 13.38
N PHE A 35 -8.97 -8.05 13.45
CA PHE A 35 -9.62 -7.63 14.68
C PHE A 35 -11.13 -7.82 14.56
N ARG A 36 -11.82 -7.73 15.70
CA ARG A 36 -13.29 -7.69 15.73
C ARG A 36 -13.77 -6.52 14.86
N SER A 37 -14.78 -6.78 14.03
CA SER A 37 -15.43 -5.71 13.27
C SER A 37 -16.02 -4.65 14.19
N LEU A 38 -15.93 -3.39 13.75
CA LEU A 38 -16.46 -2.24 14.47
C LEU A 38 -17.88 -1.94 14.00
N SER A 39 -18.67 -1.28 14.85
CA SER A 39 -19.90 -0.65 14.39
C SER A 39 -19.58 0.43 13.34
N PRO A 40 -20.48 0.73 12.40
CA PRO A 40 -20.27 1.82 11.45
C PRO A 40 -19.96 3.16 12.13
N GLU A 41 -20.58 3.42 13.28
CA GLU A 41 -20.37 4.63 14.08
C GLU A 41 -18.95 4.69 14.65
N ASP A 42 -18.47 3.58 15.24
CA ASP A 42 -17.12 3.49 15.77
C ASP A 42 -16.07 3.59 14.65
N PHE A 43 -16.34 3.00 13.49
CA PHE A 43 -15.45 3.11 12.33
C PHE A 43 -15.35 4.55 11.82
N GLU A 44 -16.45 5.30 11.77
CA GLU A 44 -16.42 6.72 11.39
C GLU A 44 -15.59 7.57 12.36
N VAL A 45 -15.56 7.23 13.67
CA VAL A 45 -14.68 7.89 14.64
C VAL A 45 -13.20 7.63 14.29
N ILE A 46 -12.83 6.38 14.00
CA ILE A 46 -11.47 6.01 13.62
C ILE A 46 -11.08 6.69 12.30
N ARG A 47 -11.98 6.69 11.31
CA ARG A 47 -11.80 7.38 10.03
C ARG A 47 -11.58 8.87 10.23
N GLY A 48 -12.38 9.52 11.07
CA GLY A 48 -12.23 10.94 11.43
C GLY A 48 -10.89 11.25 12.10
N SER A 49 -10.43 10.36 12.98
CA SER A 49 -9.09 10.45 13.60
C SER A 49 -7.98 10.35 12.54
N ALA A 50 -8.07 9.39 11.62
CA ALA A 50 -7.11 9.23 10.53
C ALA A 50 -7.08 10.44 9.58
N ILE A 51 -8.24 11.03 9.27
CA ILE A 51 -8.35 12.27 8.48
C ILE A 51 -7.64 13.43 9.20
N THR A 52 -7.87 13.56 10.51
CA THR A 52 -7.24 14.60 11.33
C THR A 52 -5.72 14.43 11.37
N PHE A 53 -5.25 13.21 11.61
CA PHE A 53 -3.83 12.86 11.57
C PHE A 53 -3.17 13.20 10.21
N ALA A 54 -3.83 12.85 9.10
CA ALA A 54 -3.32 13.14 7.76
C ALA A 54 -3.23 14.65 7.51
N ARG A 55 -4.23 15.42 7.97
CA ARG A 55 -4.21 16.88 7.88
C ARG A 55 -3.06 17.50 8.67
N GLU A 56 -2.83 17.03 9.90
CA GLU A 56 -1.73 17.50 10.75
C GLU A 56 -0.34 17.16 10.18
N ASN A 57 -0.24 16.07 9.43
CA ASN A 57 1.01 15.61 8.81
C ASN A 57 1.09 15.87 7.30
N ALA A 58 0.20 16.71 6.76
CA ALA A 58 0.14 17.02 5.33
C ALA A 58 1.44 17.66 4.81
N THR A 59 2.08 18.51 5.62
CA THR A 59 3.37 19.14 5.27
C THR A 59 4.52 18.15 5.12
N LYS A 60 4.42 16.99 5.77
CA LYS A 60 5.36 15.86 5.63
C LYS A 60 5.06 15.00 4.39
N GLY A 61 3.95 15.26 3.71
CA GLY A 61 3.50 14.50 2.53
C GLY A 61 2.58 13.33 2.84
N ILE A 62 2.03 13.23 4.06
CA ILE A 62 1.01 12.23 4.40
C ILE A 62 -0.32 12.64 3.76
N VAL A 63 -0.96 11.70 3.09
CA VAL A 63 -2.28 11.87 2.50
C VAL A 63 -3.17 10.71 2.91
N ILE A 64 -4.47 10.96 2.95
CA ILE A 64 -5.49 9.95 3.18
C ILE A 64 -6.37 9.82 1.93
N ASP A 65 -6.61 8.59 1.53
CA ASP A 65 -7.74 8.23 0.67
C ASP A 65 -8.83 7.68 1.59
N PRO A 66 -9.85 8.48 1.95
CA PRO A 66 -10.87 8.03 2.88
C PRO A 66 -11.85 7.06 2.23
N GLY A 67 -11.75 6.73 0.93
CA GLY A 67 -12.78 6.03 0.18
C GLY A 67 -14.03 6.88 -0.07
N GLN A 68 -15.12 6.25 -0.55
CA GLN A 68 -16.39 6.93 -0.81
C GLN A 68 -17.11 7.35 0.47
N GLU A 69 -18.16 8.17 0.37
CA GLU A 69 -18.98 8.47 1.55
C GLU A 69 -19.49 7.18 2.20
N ARG A 70 -19.36 7.09 3.54
CA ARG A 70 -19.72 5.91 4.35
C ARG A 70 -18.98 4.61 4.02
N SER A 71 -17.89 4.67 3.24
CA SER A 71 -17.07 3.48 3.01
C SER A 71 -16.43 3.01 4.31
N GLN A 72 -16.46 1.70 4.53
CA GLN A 72 -15.82 1.04 5.66
C GLN A 72 -14.33 0.78 5.39
N VAL A 73 -13.69 1.66 4.64
CA VAL A 73 -12.28 1.52 4.25
C VAL A 73 -11.62 2.88 4.14
N PHE A 74 -10.36 2.98 4.52
CA PHE A 74 -9.49 4.12 4.20
C PHE A 74 -8.03 3.68 4.05
N VAL A 75 -7.25 4.47 3.31
CA VAL A 75 -5.82 4.24 3.09
C VAL A 75 -5.02 5.48 3.44
N LEU A 76 -4.02 5.33 4.31
CA LEU A 76 -2.98 6.34 4.51
C LEU A 76 -1.82 6.08 3.56
N ARG A 77 -1.30 7.15 2.96
CA ARG A 77 -0.20 7.10 2.00
C ARG A 77 0.85 8.16 2.36
N CYS A 78 2.11 7.84 2.08
CA CYS A 78 3.17 8.83 1.93
C CYS A 78 3.22 9.21 0.45
N LYS A 79 2.68 10.38 0.10
CA LYS A 79 2.52 10.82 -1.28
C LYS A 79 1.78 9.75 -2.10
N SER A 80 2.48 9.07 -3.00
CA SER A 80 1.93 8.01 -3.86
C SER A 80 1.92 6.62 -3.22
N VAL A 81 2.63 6.45 -2.11
CA VAL A 81 3.00 5.14 -1.59
C VAL A 81 2.10 4.76 -0.42
N PRO A 82 1.32 3.67 -0.51
CA PRO A 82 0.46 3.27 0.60
C PRO A 82 1.31 2.83 1.81
N LEU A 83 0.84 3.24 3.00
CA LEU A 83 1.48 2.97 4.29
C LEU A 83 0.62 2.05 5.14
N LEU A 84 -0.68 2.35 5.19
CA LEU A 84 -1.65 1.64 6.02
C LEU A 84 -2.99 1.60 5.29
N LEU A 85 -3.56 0.41 5.14
CA LEU A 85 -4.94 0.20 4.70
C LEU A 85 -5.72 -0.33 5.90
N VAL A 86 -6.90 0.24 6.14
CA VAL A 86 -7.81 -0.22 7.19
C VAL A 86 -9.16 -0.46 6.54
N GLU A 87 -9.69 -1.67 6.70
CA GLU A 87 -10.99 -2.07 6.16
C GLU A 87 -11.82 -2.76 7.25
N ASN A 88 -13.00 -2.22 7.52
CA ASN A 88 -13.98 -2.83 8.42
C ASN A 88 -14.92 -3.71 7.61
N GLY A 89 -14.49 -4.95 7.42
CA GLY A 89 -15.27 -5.98 6.76
C GLY A 89 -16.47 -6.43 7.60
N TYR A 90 -17.32 -7.26 7.00
CA TYR A 90 -18.53 -7.78 7.67
C TYR A 90 -18.18 -8.65 8.88
N ASP A 91 -17.21 -9.56 8.73
CA ASP A 91 -16.81 -10.50 9.78
C ASP A 91 -15.67 -9.98 10.66
N VAL A 92 -14.70 -9.28 10.06
CA VAL A 92 -13.49 -8.80 10.73
C VAL A 92 -13.08 -7.43 10.22
N LEU A 93 -12.48 -6.64 11.11
CA LEU A 93 -11.69 -5.46 10.77
C LEU A 93 -10.28 -5.92 10.39
N THR A 94 -9.74 -5.41 9.29
CA THR A 94 -8.37 -5.65 8.86
C THR A 94 -7.53 -4.38 8.92
N ILE A 95 -6.27 -4.54 9.32
CA ILE A 95 -5.23 -3.53 9.22
C ILE A 95 -4.09 -4.13 8.40
N ASP A 96 -3.83 -3.54 7.25
CA ASP A 96 -2.74 -3.88 6.34
C ASP A 96 -1.64 -2.83 6.43
N ALA A 97 -0.54 -3.18 7.09
CA ALA A 97 0.64 -2.33 7.16
C ALA A 97 1.62 -2.69 6.04
N PHE A 98 1.79 -1.79 5.07
CA PHE A 98 2.65 -2.07 3.92
C PHE A 98 4.14 -2.07 4.30
N ALA A 99 4.93 -2.94 3.67
CA ALA A 99 6.34 -3.15 3.97
C ALA A 99 7.12 -1.83 3.98
N HIS A 100 8.00 -1.64 4.97
CA HIS A 100 8.80 -0.42 5.16
C HIS A 100 7.96 0.86 5.39
N ALA A 101 6.68 0.76 5.77
CA ALA A 101 5.86 1.92 6.12
C ALA A 101 6.41 2.69 7.33
N ASP A 102 6.99 1.98 8.31
CA ASP A 102 7.66 2.51 9.50
C ASP A 102 8.89 3.37 9.16
N VAL A 103 9.71 2.91 8.22
CA VAL A 103 10.89 3.66 7.74
C VAL A 103 10.46 4.88 6.92
N ARG A 104 9.38 4.74 6.14
CA ARG A 104 8.86 5.81 5.27
C ARG A 104 8.11 6.88 6.06
N SER A 105 7.38 6.49 7.11
CA SER A 105 6.62 7.39 7.98
C SER A 105 6.54 6.84 9.42
N PRO A 106 7.48 7.24 10.30
CA PRO A 106 7.45 6.84 11.71
C PRO A 106 6.21 7.34 12.46
N SER A 107 5.58 8.43 12.01
CA SER A 107 4.33 8.91 12.62
C SER A 107 3.16 7.98 12.34
N THR A 108 3.14 7.31 11.18
CA THR A 108 2.07 6.38 10.82
C THR A 108 2.18 5.07 11.59
N SER A 109 3.40 4.63 11.93
CA SER A 109 3.57 3.43 12.78
C SER A 109 3.02 3.66 14.20
N ALA A 110 3.21 4.85 14.77
CA ALA A 110 2.63 5.20 16.07
C ALA A 110 1.08 5.20 16.04
N LEU A 111 0.49 5.72 14.96
CA LEU A 111 -0.97 5.65 14.76
C LEU A 111 -1.46 4.21 14.64
N ARG A 112 -0.75 3.36 13.89
CA ARG A 112 -1.06 1.93 13.77
C ARG A 112 -1.04 1.25 15.15
N GLU A 113 0.03 1.42 15.91
CA GLU A 113 0.16 0.82 17.25
C GLU A 113 -0.95 1.28 18.20
N GLN A 114 -1.36 2.54 18.12
CA GLN A 114 -2.51 3.05 18.87
C GLN A 114 -3.82 2.35 18.47
N MET A 115 -4.06 2.13 17.18
CA MET A 115 -5.23 1.40 16.70
C MET A 115 -5.20 -0.06 17.17
N GLU A 116 -4.08 -0.75 16.93
CA GLU A 116 -3.89 -2.16 17.28
C GLU A 116 -4.03 -2.42 18.79
N SER A 117 -3.57 -1.49 19.64
CA SER A 117 -3.69 -1.62 21.10
C SER A 117 -5.12 -1.39 21.62
N THR A 118 -5.98 -0.72 20.83
CA THR A 118 -7.36 -0.42 21.20
C THR A 118 -8.32 -1.52 20.72
N PHE A 119 -8.03 -2.15 19.59
CA PHE A 119 -8.91 -3.14 18.96
C PHE A 119 -8.78 -4.53 19.58
N ILE A 120 -9.88 -5.28 19.57
CA ILE A 120 -9.93 -6.65 20.08
C ILE A 120 -9.45 -7.58 18.97
N PRO A 121 -8.35 -8.33 19.14
CA PRO A 121 -7.90 -9.28 18.13
C PRO A 121 -8.96 -10.36 17.88
N GLU A 122 -9.27 -10.63 16.62
CA GLU A 122 -10.27 -11.63 16.21
C GLU A 122 -9.94 -12.16 14.81
N GLY A 123 -10.38 -13.38 14.52
CA GLY A 123 -10.01 -14.09 13.29
C GLY A 123 -8.63 -14.73 13.35
N GLN A 124 -8.30 -15.49 12.30
CA GLN A 124 -6.93 -15.89 12.05
C GLN A 124 -6.35 -14.86 11.08
N PRO A 125 -5.28 -14.13 11.46
CA PRO A 125 -4.57 -13.33 10.48
C PRO A 125 -4.22 -14.24 9.31
N GLY A 126 -4.53 -13.82 8.09
CA GLY A 126 -3.97 -14.49 6.91
C GLY A 126 -2.46 -14.61 7.11
N LYS A 127 -1.84 -15.71 6.67
CA LYS A 127 -0.39 -15.90 6.80
C LYS A 127 0.29 -14.59 6.42
N SER A 128 0.94 -13.94 7.39
CA SER A 128 1.75 -12.76 7.13
C SER A 128 2.65 -13.13 5.97
N GLY A 129 2.54 -12.39 4.86
CA GLY A 129 3.55 -12.49 3.82
C GLY A 129 4.90 -12.35 4.50
N HIS A 130 5.88 -13.16 4.11
CA HIS A 130 7.25 -12.88 4.53
C HIS A 130 7.50 -11.41 4.17
N VAL A 131 7.86 -10.55 5.12
CA VAL A 131 8.27 -9.18 4.80
C VAL A 131 9.61 -9.32 4.10
N SER A 132 9.57 -9.53 2.80
CA SER A 132 10.71 -9.46 1.90
C SER A 132 11.33 -8.08 2.02
N GLY A 133 12.64 -8.02 1.75
CA GLY A 133 13.41 -6.77 1.78
C GLY A 133 12.86 -5.72 0.81
N GLU A 134 13.47 -4.53 0.82
CA GLU A 134 13.11 -3.46 -0.11
C GLU A 134 12.92 -3.98 -1.55
N PRO A 135 11.89 -3.51 -2.28
CA PRO A 135 11.65 -3.95 -3.66
C PRO A 135 12.92 -3.87 -4.49
N SER A 136 13.19 -4.92 -5.27
CA SER A 136 14.38 -4.97 -6.13
C SER A 136 14.40 -3.80 -7.13
N GLY A 137 15.57 -3.43 -7.67
CA GLY A 137 15.67 -2.26 -8.56
C GLY A 137 14.73 -2.28 -9.77
N LEU A 138 14.48 -3.46 -10.36
CA LEU A 138 13.51 -3.64 -11.44
C LEU A 138 12.07 -3.52 -10.94
N GLU A 139 11.76 -4.13 -9.80
CA GLU A 139 10.43 -4.06 -9.18
C GLU A 139 10.08 -2.62 -8.77
N ALA A 140 10.98 -1.92 -8.09
CA ALA A 140 10.82 -0.51 -7.75
C ALA A 140 10.63 0.38 -8.98
N PHE A 141 11.34 0.09 -10.09
CA PHE A 141 11.16 0.79 -11.35
C PHE A 141 9.77 0.55 -11.96
N ILE A 142 9.31 -0.70 -12.01
CA ILE A 142 7.98 -1.04 -12.54
C ILE A 142 6.90 -0.41 -11.66
N MET A 143 7.00 -0.52 -10.33
CA MET A 143 6.05 0.09 -9.39
C MET A 143 5.95 1.60 -9.59
N LYS A 144 7.08 2.29 -9.78
CA LYS A 144 7.11 3.73 -10.00
C LYS A 144 6.46 4.14 -11.33
N HIS A 145 6.79 3.45 -12.42
CA HIS A 145 6.40 3.89 -13.77
C HIS A 145 5.09 3.28 -14.27
N ARG A 146 4.72 2.09 -13.80
CA ARG A 146 3.45 1.42 -14.14
C ARG A 146 2.36 1.76 -13.13
N ASP A 147 2.67 1.63 -11.84
CA ASP A 147 1.66 1.70 -10.77
C ASP A 147 1.67 3.05 -10.05
N GLY A 148 2.62 3.93 -10.38
CA GLY A 148 2.78 5.25 -9.77
C GLY A 148 3.31 5.23 -8.33
N ILE A 149 3.77 4.09 -7.82
CA ILE A 149 4.25 3.89 -6.44
C ILE A 149 5.77 4.06 -6.40
N ASP A 150 6.23 5.22 -5.92
CA ASP A 150 7.67 5.49 -5.79
C ASP A 150 8.18 5.15 -4.38
N VAL A 151 8.58 3.89 -4.17
CA VAL A 151 8.96 3.34 -2.85
C VAL A 151 10.16 4.04 -2.19
N ALA A 152 10.94 4.82 -2.94
CA ALA A 152 12.03 5.64 -2.39
C ALA A 152 11.54 6.89 -1.65
N GLN A 153 10.26 7.25 -1.81
CA GLN A 153 9.66 8.41 -1.14
C GLN A 153 9.57 8.19 0.38
N ARG A 154 9.92 9.23 1.13
CA ARG A 154 9.81 9.29 2.60
C ARG A 154 9.03 10.53 3.01
N CYS A 155 8.28 10.41 4.10
CA CYS A 155 7.47 11.46 4.68
C CYS A 155 7.92 11.67 6.13
N ARG A 156 8.73 12.72 6.35
CA ARG A 156 9.34 13.09 7.63
C ARG A 156 8.98 14.53 7.97
#